data_AF-A0AAJ0TM11-F1
#
_entry.id   AF-A0AAJ0TM11-F1
#
_cell.length_a   1.000
_cell.length_b   1.000
_cell.length_c   1.000
_cell.angle_alpha   90.00
_cell.angle_beta   90.00
_cell.angle_gamma   90.00
#
_symmetry.space_group_name_H-M   'P 1'
#
loop_
_entity.id
_entity.type
_entity.pdbx_description
1 polymer ?
#
loop_
_entity_poly.entity_id
_entity_poly.type
_entity_poly.pdbx_seq_one_letter_code
_entity_poly.pdbx_strand_id
1 'polypeptide(L)'
;MAGVEEIPICRLCVEPVFYSVCPDCLFADINRWLEDKAPFIAIEVNAAHDSLVGTFPKAHDNKEFCVRCKDVTHNVICPYCYIREIYHELRLIDEFTAEELLRDFNFDFENNGYFGELPWTPVELRHVHASAGMCERCDNDSETLYSWEGEYRCINCLEGEDDFMRTKHG
;
A
#
# COMPACT_ATOMS: atom_id res chain seq x y z
N MET A 1 7.72 -18.48 29.54
CA MET A 1 6.63 -17.67 28.97
C MET A 1 7.11 -17.26 27.60
N ALA A 2 6.56 -17.83 26.53
CA ALA A 2 6.85 -17.35 25.18
C ALA A 2 6.24 -15.95 25.07
N GLY A 3 7.06 -14.94 24.80
CA GLY A 3 6.56 -13.60 24.50
C GLY A 3 5.71 -13.66 23.23
N VAL A 4 4.60 -12.94 23.21
CA VAL A 4 3.85 -12.73 21.98
C VAL A 4 4.72 -11.85 21.10
N GLU A 5 5.33 -12.41 20.05
CA GLU A 5 6.01 -11.61 19.03
C GLU A 5 4.93 -10.83 18.27
N GLU A 6 5.02 -9.51 18.29
CA GLU A 6 4.14 -8.64 17.50
C GLU A 6 4.40 -8.88 16.02
N ILE A 7 3.32 -9.13 15.26
CA ILE A 7 3.42 -9.39 13.84
C ILE A 7 3.63 -8.04 13.12
N PRO A 8 4.72 -7.87 12.36
CA PRO A 8 4.98 -6.63 11.62
C PRO A 8 3.87 -6.36 10.60
N ILE A 9 3.50 -5.09 10.44
CA ILE A 9 2.40 -4.67 9.56
C ILE A 9 2.96 -3.80 8.44
N CYS A 10 2.59 -4.11 7.19
CA CYS A 10 2.94 -3.31 6.03
C CYS A 10 2.35 -1.90 6.19
N ARG A 11 3.17 -0.87 6.03
CA ARG A 11 2.74 0.52 6.18
C ARG A 11 1.86 1.04 5.04
N LEU A 12 1.77 0.30 3.94
CA LEU A 12 0.97 0.68 2.77
C LEU A 12 -0.39 -0.02 2.76
N CYS A 13 -0.42 -1.36 2.83
CA CYS A 13 -1.68 -2.11 2.79
C CYS A 13 -2.26 -2.45 4.17
N VAL A 14 -1.53 -2.18 5.27
CA VAL A 14 -1.95 -2.53 6.64
C VAL A 14 -2.15 -4.05 6.86
N GLU A 15 -1.52 -4.87 6.01
CA GLU A 15 -1.54 -6.33 6.15
C GLU A 15 -0.29 -6.84 6.88
N PRO A 16 -0.40 -7.98 7.59
CA PRO A 16 0.75 -8.67 8.17
C PRO A 16 1.85 -8.98 7.14
N VAL A 17 3.09 -8.71 7.50
CA VAL A 17 4.27 -9.08 6.71
C VAL A 17 5.00 -10.23 7.40
N PHE A 18 5.18 -11.32 6.67
CA PHE A 18 5.95 -12.46 7.12
C PHE A 18 7.18 -12.62 6.24
N TYR A 19 8.35 -12.89 6.86
CA TYR A 19 9.59 -13.20 6.15
C TYR A 19 10.00 -12.11 5.15
N SER A 20 10.06 -10.84 5.59
CA SER A 20 10.22 -9.73 4.64
C SER A 20 11.64 -9.63 4.04
N VAL A 21 11.69 -9.15 2.80
CA VAL A 21 12.88 -8.49 2.24
C VAL A 21 12.69 -7.00 2.42
N CYS A 22 13.64 -6.30 3.04
CA CYS A 22 13.50 -4.86 3.29
C CYS A 22 13.50 -4.05 1.98
N PRO A 23 12.91 -2.84 1.99
CA PRO A 23 12.91 -1.93 0.84
C PRO A 23 14.29 -1.74 0.20
N ASP A 24 15.34 -1.55 1.00
CA ASP A 24 16.70 -1.34 0.48
C ASP A 24 17.25 -2.57 -0.27
N CYS A 25 16.89 -3.77 0.18
CA CYS A 25 17.29 -5.00 -0.50
C CYS A 25 16.53 -5.23 -1.81
N LEU A 26 15.25 -4.88 -1.86
CA LEU A 26 14.44 -4.92 -3.08
C LEU A 26 14.96 -3.89 -4.08
N PHE A 27 15.17 -2.66 -3.61
CA PHE A 27 15.76 -1.57 -4.36
C PHE A 27 17.09 -1.96 -5.01
N ALA A 28 17.98 -2.61 -4.25
CA ALA A 28 19.28 -3.03 -4.77
C ALA A 28 19.16 -4.00 -5.97
N ASP A 29 18.10 -4.82 -6.03
CA ASP A 29 17.86 -5.67 -7.21
C ASP A 29 17.25 -4.89 -8.36
N ILE A 30 16.28 -4.00 -8.09
CA ILE A 30 15.69 -3.14 -9.11
C ILE A 30 16.75 -2.24 -9.73
N ASN A 31 17.61 -1.61 -8.92
CA ASN A 31 18.67 -0.73 -9.41
C ASN A 31 19.68 -1.50 -10.27
N ARG A 32 20.07 -2.72 -9.87
CA ARG A 32 20.93 -3.57 -10.72
C ARG A 32 20.23 -3.91 -12.05
N TRP A 33 18.94 -4.20 -12.01
CA TRP A 33 18.16 -4.46 -13.22
C TRP A 33 18.05 -3.21 -14.12
N LEU A 34 17.89 -2.02 -13.54
CA LEU A 34 17.88 -0.75 -14.27
C LEU A 34 19.22 -0.43 -14.92
N GLU A 35 20.35 -0.73 -14.25
CA GLU A 35 21.69 -0.54 -14.83
C GLU A 35 21.84 -1.27 -16.17
N ASP A 36 21.25 -2.46 -16.30
CA ASP A 36 21.28 -3.27 -17.52
C ASP A 36 20.22 -2.85 -18.55
N LYS A 37 19.02 -2.47 -18.09
CA LYS A 37 17.83 -2.27 -18.95
C LYS A 37 17.58 -0.83 -19.34
N ALA A 38 17.65 0.09 -18.38
CA ALA A 38 17.24 1.48 -18.51
C ALA A 38 18.05 2.40 -17.59
N PRO A 39 19.38 2.50 -17.78
CA PRO A 39 20.26 3.23 -16.85
C PRO A 39 19.94 4.73 -16.76
N PHE A 40 19.26 5.28 -17.77
CA PHE A 40 18.87 6.69 -17.80
C PHE A 40 17.72 7.04 -16.84
N ILE A 41 16.98 6.04 -16.32
CA ILE A 41 15.86 6.24 -15.37
C ILE A 41 16.29 5.96 -13.92
N ALA A 42 17.51 5.47 -13.71
CA ALA A 42 17.99 5.07 -12.38
C ALA A 42 17.95 6.23 -11.38
N ILE A 43 18.20 7.47 -11.81
CA ILE A 43 18.18 8.64 -10.93
C ILE A 43 16.77 8.89 -10.38
N GLU A 44 15.76 8.78 -11.24
CA GLU A 44 14.36 8.98 -10.88
C GLU A 44 13.86 7.86 -9.96
N VAL A 45 14.23 6.60 -10.23
CA VAL A 45 13.87 5.49 -9.34
C VAL A 45 14.57 5.60 -7.98
N ASN A 46 15.81 6.07 -7.94
CA ASN A 46 16.51 6.33 -6.67
C ASN A 46 15.76 7.39 -5.85
N ALA A 47 15.31 8.47 -6.49
CA ALA A 47 14.52 9.51 -5.83
C ALA A 47 13.17 8.96 -5.32
N ALA A 48 12.51 8.09 -6.10
CA ALA A 48 11.28 7.41 -5.70
C ALA A 48 11.49 6.52 -4.47
N HIS A 49 12.56 5.72 -4.45
CA HIS A 49 12.94 4.90 -3.29
C HIS A 49 13.17 5.74 -2.04
N ASP A 50 14.00 6.77 -2.14
CA ASP A 50 14.33 7.66 -1.03
C ASP A 50 13.08 8.37 -0.49
N SER A 51 12.19 8.80 -1.38
CA SER A 51 10.90 9.39 -1.03
C SER A 51 10.02 8.39 -0.27
N LEU A 52 9.86 7.17 -0.79
CA LEU A 52 9.02 6.14 -0.18
C LEU A 52 9.52 5.71 1.20
N VAL A 53 10.82 5.44 1.32
CA VAL A 53 11.46 5.02 2.57
C VAL A 53 11.51 6.18 3.58
N GLY A 54 11.61 7.43 3.10
CA GLY A 54 11.59 8.64 3.92
C GLY A 54 10.20 9.07 4.39
N THR A 55 9.13 8.62 3.70
CA THR A 55 7.74 9.01 3.99
C THR A 55 7.28 8.53 5.37
N PHE A 56 7.75 7.37 5.80
CA PHE A 56 7.29 6.79 7.07
C PHE A 56 8.30 7.05 8.19
N PRO A 57 7.95 7.83 9.23
CA PRO A 57 8.83 8.00 10.39
C PRO A 57 9.10 6.65 11.04
N LYS A 58 10.30 6.45 11.59
CA LYS A 58 10.66 5.20 12.28
C LYS A 58 9.73 4.98 13.48
N ALA A 59 8.68 4.19 13.32
CA ALA A 59 7.88 3.72 14.45
C ALA A 59 8.70 2.70 15.23
N HIS A 60 8.86 2.93 16.53
CA HIS A 60 9.65 2.07 17.41
C HIS A 60 9.10 0.63 17.48
N ASP A 61 7.80 0.47 17.23
CA ASP A 61 7.07 -0.77 17.51
C ASP A 61 6.78 -1.58 16.24
N ASN A 62 6.99 -1.01 15.04
CA ASN A 62 6.81 -1.74 13.78
C ASN A 62 8.15 -1.94 13.08
N LYS A 63 8.78 -3.07 13.40
CA LYS A 63 10.09 -3.49 12.87
C LYS A 63 10.02 -4.93 12.41
N GLU A 64 10.84 -5.26 11.42
CA GLU A 64 10.90 -6.62 10.87
C GLU A 64 12.35 -7.00 10.54
N PHE A 65 12.64 -8.29 10.63
CA PHE A 65 13.94 -8.83 10.24
C PHE A 65 13.98 -9.07 8.72
N CYS A 66 14.97 -8.47 8.05
CA CYS A 66 15.18 -8.73 6.63
C CYS A 66 15.88 -10.08 6.44
N VAL A 67 15.22 -11.01 5.75
CA VAL A 67 15.78 -12.35 5.51
C VAL A 67 17.04 -12.33 4.64
N ARG A 68 17.29 -11.24 3.91
CA ARG A 68 18.42 -11.11 2.99
C ARG A 68 19.66 -10.46 3.63
N CYS A 69 19.56 -9.21 4.06
CA CYS A 69 20.69 -8.52 4.69
C CYS A 69 20.91 -8.91 6.16
N LYS A 70 19.95 -9.59 6.77
CA LYS A 70 19.98 -9.99 8.19
C LYS A 70 19.96 -8.81 9.17
N ASP A 71 19.49 -7.64 8.72
CA ASP A 71 19.29 -6.46 9.53
C ASP A 71 17.81 -6.25 9.89
N VAL A 72 17.58 -5.47 10.95
CA VAL A 72 16.23 -5.05 11.36
C VAL A 72 15.86 -3.75 10.66
N THR A 73 14.78 -3.77 9.90
CA THR A 73 14.21 -2.58 9.26
C THR A 73 13.03 -2.04 10.07
N HIS A 74 12.89 -0.71 10.11
CA HIS A 74 11.70 -0.03 10.64
C HIS A 74 10.75 0.38 9.52
N ASN A 75 11.16 0.23 8.26
CA ASN A 75 10.34 0.50 7.09
C ASN A 75 9.74 -0.82 6.62
N VAL A 76 8.74 -1.27 7.38
CA VAL A 76 8.00 -2.50 7.10
C VAL A 76 7.04 -2.23 5.94
N ILE A 77 7.47 -2.57 4.73
CA ILE A 77 6.68 -2.51 3.51
C ILE A 77 6.76 -3.89 2.88
N CYS A 78 5.62 -4.51 2.57
CA CYS A 78 5.63 -5.81 1.91
C CYS A 78 6.23 -5.69 0.49
N PRO A 79 6.89 -6.74 -0.02
CA PRO A 79 7.49 -6.70 -1.36
C PRO A 79 6.51 -6.29 -2.45
N TYR A 80 5.26 -6.74 -2.33
CA TYR A 80 4.19 -6.39 -3.27
C TYR A 80 3.96 -4.87 -3.34
N CYS A 81 3.69 -4.22 -2.20
CA CYS A 81 3.45 -2.79 -2.19
C CYS A 81 4.69 -2.01 -2.64
N TYR A 82 5.89 -2.44 -2.23
CA TYR A 82 7.12 -1.78 -2.67
C TYR A 82 7.29 -1.82 -4.20
N ILE A 83 7.17 -2.99 -4.82
CA ILE A 83 7.25 -3.14 -6.29
C ILE A 83 6.17 -2.31 -6.98
N ARG A 84 4.94 -2.29 -6.44
CA ARG A 84 3.84 -1.52 -6.98
C ARG A 84 4.12 -0.01 -6.98
N GLU A 85 4.65 0.53 -5.89
CA GLU A 85 5.00 1.95 -5.84
C GLU A 85 6.10 2.30 -6.85
N ILE A 86 7.16 1.49 -6.94
CA ILE A 86 8.23 1.69 -7.94
C ILE A 86 7.69 1.56 -9.38
N TYR A 87 6.79 0.61 -9.63
CA TYR A 87 6.12 0.48 -10.92
C TYR A 87 5.34 1.73 -11.31
N HIS A 88 4.56 2.30 -10.39
CA HIS A 88 3.78 3.52 -10.67
C HIS A 88 4.70 4.69 -11.02
N GLU A 89 5.79 4.87 -10.27
CA GLU A 89 6.78 5.90 -10.55
C GLU A 89 7.47 5.71 -11.90
N LEU A 90 7.88 4.47 -12.22
CA LEU A 90 8.43 4.15 -13.53
C LEU A 90 7.44 4.40 -14.67
N ARG A 91 6.16 4.05 -14.48
CA ARG A 91 5.14 4.19 -15.52
C ARG A 91 4.89 5.65 -15.92
N LEU A 92 5.10 6.59 -15.00
CA LEU A 92 5.02 8.03 -15.30
C LEU A 92 6.17 8.51 -16.20
N ILE A 93 7.27 7.77 -16.25
CA ILE A 93 8.50 8.14 -16.97
C ILE A 93 8.64 7.34 -18.26
N ASP A 94 8.54 6.01 -18.16
CA ASP A 94 8.66 5.06 -19.26
C ASP A 94 7.78 3.83 -19.03
N GLU A 95 6.61 3.81 -19.66
CA GLU A 95 5.63 2.73 -19.53
C GLU A 95 6.21 1.38 -19.98
N PHE A 96 7.09 1.34 -20.97
CA PHE A 96 7.69 0.10 -21.45
C PHE A 96 8.58 -0.57 -20.39
N THR A 97 9.47 0.19 -19.76
CA THR A 97 10.33 -0.28 -18.67
C THR A 97 9.49 -0.68 -17.45
N ALA A 98 8.42 0.07 -17.14
CA ALA A 98 7.53 -0.30 -16.04
C ALA A 98 6.86 -1.68 -16.26
N GLU A 99 6.39 -1.95 -17.47
CA GLU A 99 5.84 -3.27 -17.84
C GLU A 99 6.91 -4.38 -17.78
N GLU A 100 8.16 -4.08 -18.15
CA GLU A 100 9.27 -5.03 -17.97
C GLU A 100 9.56 -5.32 -16.50
N LEU A 101 9.52 -4.31 -15.62
CA LEU A 101 9.69 -4.50 -14.18
C LEU A 101 8.65 -5.50 -13.65
N LEU A 102 7.37 -5.33 -14.00
CA LEU A 102 6.32 -6.24 -13.54
C LEU A 102 6.50 -7.65 -14.05
N ARG A 103 7.05 -7.85 -15.25
CA ARG A 103 7.35 -9.19 -15.77
C ARG A 103 8.50 -9.87 -15.02
N ASP A 104 9.57 -9.13 -14.74
CA ASP A 104 10.81 -9.69 -14.18
C ASP A 104 10.76 -9.82 -12.64
N PHE A 105 10.03 -8.93 -11.96
CA PHE A 105 9.86 -8.92 -10.50
C PHE A 105 8.48 -9.40 -10.06
N ASN A 106 7.84 -10.21 -10.89
CA ASN A 106 6.51 -10.72 -10.63
C ASN A 106 6.49 -11.71 -9.45
N PHE A 107 5.97 -11.29 -8.30
CA PHE A 107 5.76 -12.15 -7.13
C PHE A 107 4.37 -12.84 -7.10
N ASP A 108 3.75 -13.07 -8.28
CA ASP A 108 2.39 -13.65 -8.51
C ASP A 108 1.25 -12.63 -8.78
N PHE A 109 1.47 -11.75 -9.76
CA PHE A 109 0.47 -10.93 -10.48
C PHE A 109 -0.39 -11.77 -11.46
N GLU A 110 -0.14 -13.08 -11.61
CA GLU A 110 -0.92 -13.99 -12.48
C GLU A 110 -2.23 -14.49 -11.84
N ASN A 111 -2.67 -13.86 -10.73
CA ASN A 111 -4.02 -13.99 -10.21
C ASN A 111 -4.36 -15.38 -9.63
N ASN A 112 -3.42 -16.06 -8.97
CA ASN A 112 -3.74 -17.24 -8.14
C ASN A 112 -4.00 -16.91 -6.65
N GLY A 113 -3.93 -15.65 -6.25
CA GLY A 113 -4.45 -15.19 -4.96
C GLY A 113 -4.30 -13.68 -4.77
N TYR A 114 -5.38 -13.00 -4.38
CA TYR A 114 -5.45 -11.65 -3.81
C TYR A 114 -5.76 -10.42 -4.70
N PHE A 115 -5.45 -10.37 -6.01
CA PHE A 115 -5.71 -9.16 -6.81
C PHE A 115 -6.86 -9.20 -7.83
N GLY A 116 -7.56 -10.33 -7.96
CA GLY A 116 -8.66 -10.48 -8.91
C GLY A 116 -9.93 -9.67 -8.59
N GLU A 117 -10.05 -9.11 -7.39
CA GLU A 117 -11.32 -8.53 -6.91
C GLU A 117 -11.21 -7.12 -6.31
N LEU A 118 -10.03 -6.48 -6.30
CA LEU A 118 -9.93 -5.12 -5.78
C LEU A 118 -10.12 -4.09 -6.91
N PRO A 119 -11.19 -3.28 -6.87
CA PRO A 119 -11.37 -2.21 -7.85
C PRO A 119 -10.20 -1.22 -7.75
N TRP A 120 -9.67 -0.86 -8.92
CA TRP A 120 -8.54 0.05 -9.08
C TRP A 120 -8.98 1.47 -8.73
N THR A 121 -8.70 1.92 -7.51
CA THR A 121 -8.69 3.35 -7.17
C THR A 121 -7.30 3.74 -6.66
N PRO A 122 -6.75 4.89 -7.09
CA PRO A 122 -5.59 5.48 -6.45
C PRO A 122 -5.88 5.57 -4.95
N VAL A 123 -4.90 5.25 -4.10
CA VAL A 123 -5.01 5.54 -2.67
C VAL A 123 -4.96 7.05 -2.53
N GLU A 124 -6.09 7.72 -2.71
CA GLU A 124 -6.28 9.02 -2.12
C GLU A 124 -6.17 8.79 -0.61
N LEU A 125 -5.09 9.27 0.00
CA LEU A 125 -4.98 9.46 1.44
C LEU A 125 -6.00 10.53 1.87
N ARG A 126 -7.28 10.16 1.81
CA ARG A 126 -8.42 10.92 2.32
C ARG A 126 -9.38 9.89 2.86
N HIS A 127 -9.30 9.65 4.16
CA HIS A 127 -10.40 9.74 5.12
C HIS A 127 -9.80 9.38 6.47
N VAL A 128 -9.68 10.38 7.33
CA VAL A 128 -9.19 10.24 8.70
C VAL A 128 -10.17 9.32 9.43
N HIS A 129 -9.71 8.14 9.82
CA HIS A 129 -10.47 7.24 10.68
C HIS A 129 -10.63 7.91 12.05
N ALA A 130 -11.87 8.23 12.42
CA ALA A 130 -12.23 8.56 13.79
C ALA A 130 -12.95 7.36 14.42
N SER A 131 -12.60 7.10 15.67
CA SER A 131 -13.10 6.07 16.60
C SER A 131 -14.58 5.67 16.47
N ALA A 132 -14.87 4.43 16.85
CA ALA A 132 -16.23 3.89 17.04
C ALA A 132 -17.17 4.88 17.75
N GLY A 133 -18.42 4.96 17.29
CA GLY A 133 -19.44 5.89 17.81
C GLY A 133 -20.77 5.77 17.09
N MET A 134 -21.70 6.69 17.38
CA MET A 134 -23.02 6.73 16.73
C MET A 134 -22.97 7.43 15.37
N CYS A 135 -23.62 6.84 14.38
CA CYS A 135 -23.84 7.45 13.07
C CYS A 135 -24.84 8.60 13.17
N GLU A 136 -24.45 9.81 12.76
CA GLU A 136 -25.29 11.02 12.87
C GLU A 136 -26.53 11.00 11.95
N ARG A 137 -26.61 10.03 11.04
CA ARG A 137 -27.75 9.88 10.11
C ARG A 137 -28.78 8.85 10.55
N CYS A 138 -28.33 7.66 10.95
CA CYS A 138 -29.24 6.55 11.29
C CYS A 138 -29.31 6.27 12.79
N ASP A 139 -28.55 7.00 13.60
CA ASP A 139 -28.52 6.89 15.07
C ASP A 139 -28.14 5.49 15.58
N ASN A 140 -27.50 4.67 14.72
CA ASN A 140 -26.98 3.37 15.09
C ASN A 140 -25.50 3.48 15.48
N ASP A 141 -25.10 2.70 16.48
CA ASP A 141 -23.70 2.50 16.81
C ASP A 141 -22.95 1.83 15.66
N SER A 142 -21.75 2.31 15.39
CA SER A 142 -20.85 1.74 14.38
C SER A 142 -19.42 1.72 14.88
N GLU A 143 -18.73 0.61 14.64
CA GLU A 143 -17.30 0.48 14.92
C GLU A 143 -16.45 1.35 13.99
N THR A 144 -17.03 1.82 12.88
CA THR A 144 -16.33 2.62 11.88
C THR A 144 -17.23 3.74 11.35
N LEU A 145 -16.84 4.97 11.63
CA LEU A 145 -17.50 6.17 11.12
C LEU A 145 -16.58 6.91 10.14
N TYR A 146 -17.19 7.48 9.11
CA TYR A 146 -16.51 8.24 8.06
C TYR A 146 -17.02 9.67 8.06
N SER A 147 -16.11 10.64 7.96
CA SER A 147 -16.48 12.06 7.84
C SER A 147 -16.94 12.36 6.40
N TRP A 148 -18.20 12.72 6.21
CA TRP A 148 -18.78 13.09 4.93
C TRP A 148 -19.56 14.40 5.07
N GLU A 149 -19.19 15.42 4.30
CA GLU A 149 -19.82 16.77 4.33
C GLU A 149 -19.89 17.42 5.74
N GLY A 150 -18.98 17.04 6.64
CA GLY A 150 -18.94 17.56 8.01
C GLY A 150 -19.71 16.73 9.04
N GLU A 151 -20.32 15.62 8.64
CA GLU A 151 -21.01 14.67 9.51
C GLU A 151 -20.27 13.33 9.59
N TYR A 152 -20.44 12.59 10.68
CA TYR A 152 -19.92 11.23 10.84
C TYR A 152 -20.99 10.18 10.51
N ARG A 153 -20.76 9.42 9.44
CA ARG A 153 -21.71 8.46 8.89
C ARG A 153 -21.13 7.05 8.85
N CYS A 154 -21.97 6.03 9.09
CA CYS A 154 -21.59 4.63 8.92
C CYS A 154 -21.65 4.21 7.43
N ILE A 155 -20.98 3.11 7.09
CA ILE A 155 -20.89 2.63 5.69
C ILE A 155 -22.26 2.39 5.04
N ASN A 156 -23.21 1.80 5.78
CA ASN A 156 -24.57 1.55 5.29
C ASN A 156 -25.30 2.83 4.87
N CYS A 157 -25.02 3.95 5.57
CA CYS A 157 -25.62 5.25 5.26
C CYS A 157 -24.96 5.98 4.10
N LEU A 158 -23.73 5.59 3.74
CA LEU A 158 -23.01 6.10 2.57
C LEU A 158 -23.40 5.31 1.32
N GLU A 159 -23.43 3.98 1.39
CA GLU A 159 -23.82 3.12 0.26
C GLU A 159 -25.29 3.32 -0.14
N GLY A 160 -26.18 3.60 0.82
CA GLY A 160 -27.59 3.86 0.54
C GLY A 160 -27.87 5.13 -0.29
N GLU A 161 -26.92 6.05 -0.43
CA GLU A 161 -27.07 7.24 -1.30
C GLU A 161 -26.74 6.94 -2.76
N ASP A 162 -25.80 6.03 -3.03
CA ASP A 162 -25.42 5.66 -4.39
C ASP A 162 -26.55 4.93 -5.14
N ASP A 163 -27.34 4.12 -4.43
CA ASP A 163 -28.53 3.48 -5.02
C ASP A 163 -29.67 4.46 -5.31
N PHE A 164 -29.76 5.56 -4.55
CA PHE A 164 -30.76 6.61 -4.80
C PHE A 164 -30.40 7.48 -6.01
N MET A 165 -29.11 7.65 -6.32
CA MET A 165 -28.63 8.33 -7.52
C MET A 165 -28.82 7.49 -8.79
N ARG A 166 -28.72 6.15 -8.69
CA ARG A 166 -28.91 5.23 -9.84
C ARG A 166 -30.36 5.07 -10.28
N THR A 167 -31.32 5.26 -9.37
CA THR A 167 -32.76 5.07 -9.67
C THR A 167 -33.47 6.31 -10.23
N LYS A 168 -32.83 7.49 -10.24
CA LYS A 168 -33.40 8.73 -10.82
C LYS A 168 -33.10 8.97 -12.30
N HIS A 169 -32.32 8.11 -12.94
CA HIS A 169 -32.01 8.19 -14.38
C HIS A 169 -32.53 7.00 -15.21
N GLY A 170 -33.51 6.24 -14.68
CA GLY A 170 -34.26 5.22 -15.41
C GLY A 170 -35.61 5.75 -15.90
#